data_AF-A0A6B3FPB7-F1
#
_entry.id   AF-A0A6B3FPB7-F1
#
_cell.length_a   1.000
_cell.length_b   1.000
_cell.length_c   1.000
_cell.angle_alpha   90.00
_cell.angle_beta   90.00
_cell.angle_gamma   90.00
#
_symmetry.space_group_name_H-M   'P 1'
#
loop_
_entity.id
_entity.type
_entity.pdbx_description
1 polymer ?
#
loop_
_entity_poly.entity_id
_entity_poly.type
_entity_poly.pdbx_seq_one_letter_code
_entity_poly.pdbx_strand_id
1 'polypeptide(L)'
;MSSSTAFPGQSPLAETAPLSLCAREPHVPADRLVAEMVPPPRFDSVRFDTYVPDPNQPSQSEAVTVLEGFAAGLGGAHATGSGRRKWFGSKKPAAPSGPRGVYLDGGYGVGKTHLLASLWHATPAEPSLKAFGTFVELTNLVGALGFQQTVRTLSGHRLLCIDEFELDDPGDT
;
A
#
# COMPACT_ATOMS: atom_id res chain seq x y z
N MET A 1 -58.43 -2.33 55.64
CA MET A 1 -57.84 -3.54 55.03
C MET A 1 -58.02 -3.40 53.53
N SER A 2 -57.00 -2.87 52.86
CA SER A 2 -57.04 -2.55 51.43
C SER A 2 -56.31 -3.65 50.67
N SER A 3 -57.01 -4.34 49.78
CA SER A 3 -56.43 -5.33 48.88
C SER A 3 -56.35 -4.72 47.49
N SER A 4 -55.14 -4.32 47.08
CA SER A 4 -54.85 -3.93 45.70
C SER A 4 -54.34 -5.16 44.95
N THR A 5 -55.09 -5.59 43.95
CA THR A 5 -54.75 -6.68 43.02
C THR A 5 -53.63 -6.25 42.08
N ALA A 6 -52.50 -6.99 42.10
CA ALA A 6 -51.43 -6.82 41.13
C ALA A 6 -51.81 -7.47 39.78
N PHE A 7 -51.61 -6.75 38.68
CA PHE A 7 -51.76 -7.27 37.32
C PHE A 7 -50.55 -8.14 36.94
N PRO A 8 -50.71 -9.42 36.55
CA PRO A 8 -49.63 -10.24 36.03
C PRO A 8 -49.47 -9.96 34.54
N GLY A 9 -48.47 -9.18 34.15
CA GLY A 9 -48.33 -8.82 32.73
C GLY A 9 -47.11 -7.98 32.35
N GLN A 10 -46.00 -8.07 33.08
CA GLN A 10 -44.74 -7.47 32.62
C GLN A 10 -43.64 -8.52 32.70
N SER A 11 -43.49 -9.28 31.62
CA SER A 11 -42.19 -9.85 31.29
C SER A 11 -41.23 -8.66 31.12
N PRO A 12 -40.09 -8.62 31.82
CA PRO A 12 -39.11 -7.60 31.53
C PRO A 12 -38.68 -7.81 30.08
N LEU A 13 -38.96 -6.82 29.22
CA LEU A 13 -38.24 -6.67 27.98
C LEU A 13 -36.77 -6.71 28.41
N ALA A 14 -36.05 -7.76 28.01
CA ALA A 14 -34.61 -7.81 28.19
C ALA A 14 -34.08 -6.62 27.42
N GLU A 15 -33.89 -5.52 28.16
CA GLU A 15 -33.42 -4.25 27.66
C GLU A 15 -32.02 -4.55 27.17
N THR A 16 -31.90 -4.77 25.86
CA THR A 16 -30.61 -4.91 25.21
C THR A 16 -30.03 -3.50 25.18
N ALA A 17 -29.59 -3.04 26.34
CA ALA A 17 -28.97 -1.75 26.51
C ALA A 17 -27.77 -1.70 25.55
N PRO A 18 -27.61 -0.64 24.75
CA PRO A 18 -26.52 -0.56 23.81
C PRO A 18 -25.19 -0.67 24.57
N LEU A 19 -24.35 -1.64 24.16
CA LEU A 19 -23.02 -1.82 24.72
C LEU A 19 -22.22 -0.52 24.59
N SER A 20 -21.56 -0.13 25.69
CA SER A 20 -20.67 1.04 25.72
C SER A 20 -19.57 0.93 24.65
N LEU A 21 -19.30 2.04 23.94
CA LEU A 21 -18.18 2.10 22.99
C LEU A 21 -16.83 1.85 23.68
N CYS A 22 -16.70 2.24 24.96
CA CYS A 22 -15.49 2.00 25.74
C CYS A 22 -15.27 0.53 26.09
N ALA A 23 -16.27 -0.33 25.90
CA ALA A 23 -16.15 -1.78 26.10
C ALA A 23 -15.79 -2.53 24.80
N ARG A 24 -15.51 -1.82 23.70
CA ARG A 24 -15.14 -2.41 22.42
C ARG A 24 -13.64 -2.28 22.19
N GLU A 25 -13.00 -3.40 21.85
CA GLU A 25 -11.63 -3.44 21.36
C GLU A 25 -11.66 -3.75 19.86
N PRO A 26 -11.71 -2.73 18.99
CA PRO A 26 -11.68 -2.95 17.55
C PRO A 26 -10.32 -3.53 17.15
N HIS A 27 -10.33 -4.77 16.66
CA HIS A 27 -9.17 -5.39 16.04
C HIS A 27 -9.28 -5.26 14.52
N VAL A 28 -8.31 -4.60 13.90
CA VAL A 28 -8.18 -4.53 12.44
C VAL A 28 -7.04 -5.45 12.01
N PRO A 29 -7.33 -6.53 11.26
CA PRO A 29 -6.30 -7.44 10.75
C PRO A 29 -5.27 -6.71 9.87
N ALA A 30 -4.01 -7.14 9.95
CA ALA A 30 -2.89 -6.51 9.23
C ALA A 30 -3.06 -6.53 7.71
N ASP A 31 -3.57 -7.64 7.17
CA ASP A 31 -3.89 -7.83 5.76
C ASP A 31 -4.94 -6.83 5.28
N ARG A 32 -5.91 -6.45 6.13
CA ARG A 32 -6.88 -5.42 5.80
C ARG A 32 -6.25 -4.04 5.70
N LEU A 33 -5.39 -3.66 6.65
CA LEU A 33 -4.71 -2.36 6.61
C LEU A 33 -3.84 -2.22 5.36
N VAL A 34 -3.15 -3.31 4.96
CA VAL A 34 -2.30 -3.29 3.77
C VAL A 34 -3.12 -3.34 2.48
N ALA A 35 -4.26 -4.01 2.46
CA ALA A 35 -5.16 -4.01 1.31
C ALA A 35 -5.72 -2.61 0.97
N GLU A 36 -5.74 -1.70 1.95
CA GLU A 36 -6.16 -0.31 1.76
C GLU A 36 -5.02 0.59 1.23
N MET A 37 -3.78 0.08 1.18
CA MET A 37 -2.62 0.80 0.62
C MET A 37 -2.62 0.73 -0.91
N VAL A 38 -3.56 1.47 -1.52
CA VAL A 38 -3.72 1.61 -2.97
C VAL A 38 -3.71 3.09 -3.37
N PRO A 39 -3.42 3.42 -4.64
CA PRO A 39 -3.50 4.81 -5.09
C PRO A 39 -4.88 5.42 -4.79
N PRO A 40 -4.95 6.67 -4.28
CA PRO A 40 -6.21 7.35 -4.05
C PRO A 40 -7.09 7.40 -5.32
N PRO A 41 -8.43 7.41 -5.24
CA PRO A 41 -9.31 7.34 -6.41
C PRO A 41 -9.06 8.39 -7.50
N ARG A 42 -8.57 9.58 -7.12
CA ARG A 42 -8.17 10.64 -8.07
C ARG A 42 -7.03 10.24 -9.01
N PHE A 43 -6.27 9.20 -8.66
CA PHE A 43 -5.18 8.62 -9.45
C PHE A 43 -5.55 7.27 -10.08
N ASP A 44 -6.84 6.91 -10.13
CA ASP A 44 -7.27 5.64 -10.72
C ASP A 44 -6.98 5.57 -12.23
N SER A 45 -7.16 6.69 -12.93
CA SER A 45 -6.99 6.79 -14.38
C SER A 45 -5.58 7.19 -14.83
N VAL A 46 -4.65 7.49 -13.91
CA VAL A 46 -3.32 7.97 -14.32
C VAL A 46 -2.43 6.84 -14.82
N ARG A 47 -1.78 7.07 -15.93
CA ARG A 47 -0.86 6.16 -16.60
C ARG A 47 0.33 6.97 -17.13
N PHE A 48 1.41 6.29 -17.50
CA PHE A 48 2.57 6.94 -18.10
C PHE A 48 2.20 7.71 -19.37
N ASP A 49 1.30 7.19 -20.21
CA ASP A 49 0.82 7.85 -21.44
C ASP A 49 0.01 9.14 -21.20
N THR A 50 -0.60 9.27 -20.01
CA THR A 50 -1.32 10.49 -19.58
C THR A 50 -0.44 11.49 -18.83
N TYR A 51 0.82 11.15 -18.54
CA TYR A 51 1.76 12.12 -17.98
C TYR A 51 2.22 13.08 -19.08
N VAL A 52 2.16 14.38 -18.82
CA VAL A 52 2.59 15.41 -19.77
C VAL A 52 3.86 16.07 -19.24
N PRO A 53 5.05 15.67 -19.74
CA PRO A 53 6.31 16.27 -19.34
C PRO A 53 6.39 17.74 -19.78
N ASP A 54 7.01 18.59 -18.96
CA ASP A 54 7.43 19.92 -19.37
C ASP A 54 8.55 19.81 -20.43
N PRO A 55 8.39 20.37 -21.65
CA PRO A 55 9.41 20.34 -22.70
C PRO A 55 10.76 20.97 -22.27
N ASN A 56 10.74 21.85 -21.27
CA ASN A 56 11.94 22.49 -20.74
C ASN A 56 12.64 21.65 -19.66
N GLN A 57 12.06 20.51 -19.26
CA GLN A 57 12.60 19.61 -18.23
C GLN A 57 12.75 18.18 -18.77
N PRO A 58 13.80 17.88 -19.56
CA PRO A 58 14.01 16.56 -20.16
C PRO A 58 14.03 15.40 -19.16
N SER A 59 14.42 15.66 -17.91
CA SER A 59 14.45 14.68 -16.82
C SER A 59 13.06 14.09 -16.50
N GLN A 60 11.97 14.80 -16.79
CA GLN A 60 10.62 14.28 -16.59
C GLN A 60 10.30 13.13 -17.58
N SER A 61 10.68 13.29 -18.85
CA SER A 61 10.55 12.23 -19.86
C SER A 61 11.50 11.06 -19.59
N GLU A 62 12.71 11.35 -19.09
CA GLU A 62 13.65 10.32 -18.63
C GLU A 62 13.06 9.50 -17.47
N ALA A 63 12.44 10.16 -16.49
CA ALA A 63 11.78 9.49 -15.37
C ALA A 63 10.69 8.52 -15.84
N VAL A 64 9.86 8.91 -16.82
CA VAL A 64 8.88 7.99 -17.43
C VAL A 64 9.57 6.75 -17.99
N THR A 65 10.62 6.94 -18.80
CA THR A 65 11.36 5.84 -19.44
C THR A 65 11.97 4.89 -18.38
N VAL A 66 12.57 5.45 -17.33
CA VAL A 66 13.17 4.68 -16.23
C VAL A 66 12.11 3.87 -15.49
N LEU A 67 10.96 4.49 -15.17
CA LEU A 67 9.90 3.83 -14.43
C LEU A 67 9.17 2.76 -15.25
N GLU A 68 8.99 2.97 -16.56
CA GLU A 68 8.48 1.94 -17.48
C GLU A 68 9.41 0.71 -17.51
N GLY A 69 10.72 0.95 -17.66
CA GLY A 69 11.72 -0.11 -17.61
C GLY A 69 11.75 -0.85 -16.26
N PHE A 70 11.61 -0.10 -15.16
CA PHE A 70 11.53 -0.67 -13.81
C PHE A 70 10.29 -1.55 -13.65
N ALA A 71 9.11 -1.08 -14.05
CA ALA A 71 7.85 -1.84 -14.02
C ALA A 71 7.97 -3.16 -14.81
N ALA A 72 8.54 -3.10 -16.02
CA ALA A 72 8.75 -4.28 -16.86
C ALA A 72 9.71 -5.28 -16.21
N GLY A 73 10.76 -4.82 -15.53
CA GLY A 73 11.73 -5.65 -14.81
C GLY A 73 11.13 -6.44 -13.65
N LEU A 74 10.13 -5.89 -12.95
CA LEU A 74 9.46 -6.53 -11.82
C LEU A 74 8.66 -7.79 -12.22
N GLY A 75 8.22 -7.88 -13.47
CA GLY A 75 7.52 -9.04 -14.03
C GLY A 75 8.41 -10.27 -14.25
N GLY A 76 9.73 -10.09 -14.41
CA GLY A 76 10.66 -11.18 -14.73
C GLY A 76 11.43 -11.75 -13.53
N ALA A 77 11.85 -10.90 -12.60
CA ALA A 77 12.79 -11.28 -11.54
C ALA A 77 12.13 -11.96 -10.32
N HIS A 78 10.88 -11.61 -10.00
CA HIS A 78 10.14 -12.17 -8.86
C HIS A 78 9.04 -13.17 -9.26
N ALA A 79 8.82 -13.42 -10.56
CA ALA A 79 7.77 -14.34 -11.06
C ALA A 79 8.06 -15.83 -10.82
N THR A 80 9.04 -16.16 -9.96
CA THR A 80 9.38 -17.54 -9.60
C THR A 80 8.51 -18.13 -8.49
N GLY A 81 7.53 -17.37 -7.97
CA GLY A 81 6.49 -17.88 -7.09
C GLY A 81 5.26 -18.32 -7.86
N SER A 82 5.04 -19.64 -7.96
CA SER A 82 3.88 -20.32 -8.57
C SER A 82 3.91 -20.52 -10.09
N GLY A 83 4.55 -21.60 -10.55
CA GLY A 83 4.37 -22.08 -11.92
C GLY A 83 5.46 -23.02 -12.43
N ARG A 84 5.21 -24.33 -12.31
CA ARG A 84 5.92 -25.46 -12.97
C ARG A 84 7.44 -25.53 -12.82
N ARG A 85 7.83 -26.44 -11.92
CA ARG A 85 9.11 -27.17 -11.84
C ARG A 85 9.66 -27.49 -13.24
N LYS A 86 10.54 -26.63 -13.76
CA LYS A 86 11.30 -26.89 -14.99
C LYS A 86 12.43 -27.85 -14.62
N TRP A 87 12.12 -29.14 -14.70
CA TRP A 87 13.06 -30.24 -14.58
C TRP A 87 13.99 -30.22 -15.79
N PHE A 88 15.04 -29.38 -15.81
CA PHE A 88 16.27 -29.57 -16.60
C PHE A 88 17.27 -28.44 -16.26
N GLY A 89 18.42 -28.82 -15.71
CA GLY A 89 19.65 -28.01 -15.71
C GLY A 89 19.76 -26.95 -14.62
N SER A 90 20.58 -27.23 -13.61
CA SER A 90 21.02 -26.26 -12.61
C SER A 90 21.75 -25.08 -13.25
N LYS A 91 21.09 -23.94 -13.34
CA LYS A 91 21.75 -22.63 -13.24
C LYS A 91 21.12 -21.91 -12.06
N LYS A 92 21.95 -21.46 -11.11
CA LYS A 92 21.51 -20.54 -10.06
C LYS A 92 20.73 -19.41 -10.73
N PRO A 93 19.55 -19.02 -10.23
CA PRO A 93 18.90 -17.81 -10.71
C PRO A 93 19.93 -16.69 -10.58
N ALA A 94 20.28 -16.03 -11.69
CA ALA A 94 21.11 -14.85 -11.63
C ALA A 94 20.41 -13.87 -10.67
N ALA A 95 21.18 -13.31 -9.73
CA ALA A 95 20.64 -12.26 -8.87
C ALA A 95 20.05 -11.16 -9.78
N PRO A 96 18.88 -10.59 -9.44
CA PRO A 96 18.30 -9.51 -10.23
C PRO A 96 19.36 -8.42 -10.41
N SER A 97 19.78 -8.18 -11.65
CA SER A 97 20.89 -7.29 -11.98
C SER A 97 20.46 -5.82 -12.12
N GLY A 98 19.26 -5.47 -11.67
CA GLY A 98 18.69 -4.14 -11.76
C GLY A 98 18.70 -3.39 -10.43
N PRO A 99 18.49 -2.06 -10.45
CA PRO A 99 18.32 -1.27 -9.23
C PRO A 99 17.19 -1.83 -8.37
N ARG A 100 17.41 -1.87 -7.04
CA ARG A 100 16.44 -2.40 -6.07
C ARG A 100 15.24 -1.49 -5.83
N GLY A 101 15.28 -0.26 -6.34
CA GLY A 101 14.24 0.76 -6.23
C GLY A 101 14.62 2.01 -7.03
N VAL A 102 13.69 2.94 -7.13
CA VAL A 102 13.85 4.24 -7.81
C VAL A 102 13.41 5.33 -6.86
N TYR A 103 14.20 6.41 -6.77
CA TYR A 103 13.85 7.61 -6.01
C TYR A 103 13.54 8.75 -6.99
N LEU A 104 12.38 9.38 -6.84
CA LEU A 104 11.97 10.51 -7.68
C LEU A 104 12.23 11.81 -6.91
N ASP A 105 13.35 12.45 -7.24
CA ASP A 105 13.67 13.77 -6.70
C ASP A 105 13.20 14.88 -7.66
N GLY A 106 12.60 15.92 -7.11
CA GLY A 106 12.11 17.06 -7.87
C GLY A 106 11.20 17.98 -7.07
N GLY A 107 10.99 19.18 -7.60
CA GLY A 107 10.17 20.21 -6.94
C GLY A 107 8.69 19.85 -6.77
N TYR A 108 7.95 20.76 -6.16
CA TYR A 108 6.51 20.64 -6.00
C TYR A 108 5.78 20.73 -7.35
N GLY A 109 4.68 20.01 -7.50
CA GLY A 109 3.80 20.12 -8.67
C GLY A 109 4.32 19.49 -9.97
N VAL A 110 5.52 18.89 -10.00
CA VAL A 110 6.09 18.28 -11.22
C VAL A 110 5.48 16.91 -11.58
N GLY A 111 4.49 16.45 -10.82
CA GLY A 111 3.77 15.20 -11.08
C GLY A 111 4.43 13.92 -10.55
N LYS A 112 5.26 14.00 -9.49
CA LYS A 112 5.87 12.81 -8.85
C LYS A 112 4.83 11.75 -8.45
N THR A 113 3.76 12.16 -7.79
CA THR A 113 2.65 11.25 -7.41
C THR A 113 1.99 10.61 -8.63
N HIS A 114 1.84 11.35 -9.74
CA HIS A 114 1.31 10.81 -11.00
C HIS A 114 2.21 9.68 -11.52
N LEU A 115 3.52 9.92 -11.55
CA LEU A 115 4.51 8.92 -11.98
C LEU A 115 4.51 7.69 -11.07
N LEU A 116 4.44 7.89 -9.75
CA LEU A 116 4.41 6.81 -8.77
C LEU A 116 3.13 5.96 -8.87
N ALA A 117 1.97 6.59 -9.03
CA ALA A 117 0.70 5.90 -9.25
C ALA A 117 0.68 5.17 -10.62
N SER A 118 1.26 5.79 -11.65
CA SER A 118 1.44 5.15 -12.97
C SER A 118 2.31 3.90 -12.88
N LEU A 119 3.40 3.93 -12.09
CA LEU A 119 4.22 2.76 -11.80
C LEU A 119 3.40 1.65 -11.11
N TRP A 120 2.58 2.01 -10.12
CA TRP A 120 1.71 1.04 -9.44
C TRP A 120 0.77 0.35 -10.44
N HIS A 121 0.14 1.10 -11.34
CA HIS A 121 -0.75 0.57 -12.37
C HIS A 121 -0.03 -0.28 -13.42
N ALA A 122 1.15 0.16 -13.88
CA ALA A 122 1.92 -0.52 -14.92
C ALA A 122 2.62 -1.80 -14.44
N THR A 123 2.85 -1.94 -13.13
CA THR A 123 3.56 -3.09 -12.59
C THR A 123 2.73 -4.37 -12.76
N PRO A 124 3.27 -5.41 -13.44
CA PRO A 124 2.56 -6.64 -13.80
C PRO A 124 2.48 -7.59 -12.60
N ALA A 125 1.66 -7.20 -11.63
CA ALA A 125 1.38 -7.95 -10.42
C ALA A 125 -0.06 -7.71 -9.98
N GLU A 126 -0.67 -8.72 -9.37
CA GLU A 126 -1.96 -8.58 -8.71
C GLU A 126 -1.94 -7.41 -7.70
N PRO A 127 -3.03 -6.63 -7.55
CA PRO A 127 -3.09 -5.52 -6.61
C PRO A 127 -2.69 -5.89 -5.18
N SER A 128 -3.01 -7.11 -4.72
CA SER A 128 -2.63 -7.61 -3.39
C SER A 128 -1.12 -7.83 -3.19
N LEU A 129 -0.31 -7.70 -4.23
CA LEU A 129 1.15 -7.79 -4.19
C LEU A 129 1.81 -6.41 -4.42
N LYS A 130 1.04 -5.32 -4.44
CA LYS A 130 1.52 -3.96 -4.64
C LYS A 130 0.90 -3.05 -3.59
N ALA A 131 1.73 -2.23 -2.94
CA ALA A 131 1.25 -1.25 -1.96
C ALA A 131 1.59 0.15 -2.43
N PHE A 132 0.71 1.09 -2.17
CA PHE A 132 0.89 2.53 -2.38
C PHE A 132 0.40 3.26 -1.14
N GLY A 133 1.22 4.14 -0.58
CA GLY A 133 0.82 5.01 0.51
C GLY A 133 1.83 6.12 0.74
N THR A 134 1.47 7.10 1.55
CA THR A 134 2.41 8.13 1.99
C THR A 134 3.38 7.60 3.03
N PHE A 135 4.48 8.29 3.27
CA PHE A 135 5.38 7.98 4.37
C PHE A 135 4.68 8.00 5.74
N VAL A 136 3.76 8.95 5.95
CA VAL A 136 2.94 9.02 7.17
C VAL A 136 2.03 7.79 7.32
N GLU A 137 1.40 7.33 6.24
CA GLU A 137 0.60 6.10 6.27
C GLU A 137 1.44 4.87 6.58
N LEU A 138 2.66 4.79 6.03
CA LEU A 138 3.59 3.70 6.33
C LEU A 138 4.03 3.71 7.80
N THR A 139 4.33 4.88 8.38
CA THR A 139 4.68 4.98 9.80
C THR A 139 3.49 4.68 10.71
N ASN A 140 2.27 5.08 10.34
CA ASN A 140 1.05 4.70 11.03
C ASN A 140 0.82 3.18 11.01
N LEU A 141 1.09 2.52 9.87
CA LEU A 141 1.03 1.06 9.76
C LEU A 141 2.03 0.39 10.70
N VAL A 142 3.26 0.90 10.77
CA VAL A 142 4.28 0.44 11.74
C VAL A 142 3.82 0.65 13.18
N GLY A 143 3.17 1.77 13.49
CA GLY A 143 2.60 2.04 14.80
C GLY A 143 1.48 1.06 15.17
N ALA A 144 0.61 0.70 14.21
CA ALA A 144 -0.51 -0.20 14.43
C ALA A 144 -0.09 -1.68 14.55
N LEU A 145 0.86 -2.14 13.71
CA LEU A 145 1.26 -3.55 13.63
C LEU A 145 2.53 -3.88 14.41
N GLY A 146 3.37 -2.89 14.68
CA GLY A 146 4.75 -3.07 15.10
C GLY A 146 5.68 -3.40 13.93
N PHE A 147 6.94 -2.98 14.06
CA PHE A 147 7.94 -3.03 12.98
C PHE A 147 8.11 -4.42 12.34
N GLN A 148 8.25 -5.47 13.15
CA GLN A 148 8.48 -6.83 12.64
C GLN A 148 7.29 -7.36 11.84
N GLN A 149 6.07 -7.07 12.27
CA GLN A 149 4.87 -7.49 11.57
C GLN A 149 4.69 -6.71 10.27
N THR A 150 4.99 -5.40 10.26
CA THR A 150 4.99 -4.59 9.03
C THR A 150 6.00 -5.11 8.02
N VAL A 151 7.24 -5.40 8.43
CA VAL A 151 8.26 -5.98 7.55
C VAL A 151 7.77 -7.31 6.97
N ARG A 152 7.24 -8.22 7.81
CA ARG A 152 6.71 -9.50 7.33
C ARG A 152 5.60 -9.31 6.30
N THR A 153 4.66 -8.42 6.57
CA THR A 153 3.49 -8.18 5.71
C THR A 153 3.91 -7.55 4.37
N LEU A 154 4.79 -6.55 4.39
CA LEU A 154 5.24 -5.85 3.18
C LEU A 154 6.30 -6.64 2.39
N SER A 155 7.06 -7.54 3.03
CA SER A 155 8.10 -8.33 2.34
C SER A 155 7.59 -9.25 1.23
N GLY A 156 6.29 -9.60 1.26
CA GLY A 156 5.64 -10.36 0.19
C GLY A 156 5.26 -9.52 -1.03
N HIS A 157 5.32 -8.19 -0.94
CA HIS A 157 4.97 -7.29 -2.03
C HIS A 157 6.07 -7.23 -3.07
N ARG A 158 5.67 -7.11 -4.33
CA ARG A 158 6.56 -6.89 -5.47
C ARG A 158 6.91 -5.43 -5.65
N LEU A 159 6.04 -4.54 -5.17
CA LEU A 159 6.21 -3.10 -5.25
C LEU A 159 5.64 -2.44 -3.99
N LEU A 160 6.41 -1.51 -3.44
CA LEU A 160 5.97 -0.58 -2.41
C LEU A 160 6.26 0.83 -2.91
N CYS A 161 5.21 1.56 -3.23
CA CYS A 161 5.24 2.98 -3.57
C CYS A 161 5.08 3.80 -2.29
N ILE A 162 6.06 4.66 -2.01
CA ILE A 162 6.02 5.58 -0.87
C ILE A 162 5.99 7.00 -1.43
N ASP A 163 4.87 7.69 -1.25
CA ASP A 163 4.74 9.11 -1.59
C ASP A 163 5.10 10.01 -0.39
N GLU A 164 5.29 11.31 -0.64
CA GLU A 164 5.54 12.32 0.40
C GLU A 164 6.70 11.96 1.35
N PHE A 165 7.74 11.34 0.81
CA PHE A 165 8.97 11.09 1.55
C PHE A 165 9.88 12.31 1.44
N GLU A 166 10.02 13.04 2.54
CA GLU A 166 10.99 14.13 2.66
C GLU A 166 12.30 13.56 3.22
N LEU A 167 13.40 13.78 2.51
CA LEU A 167 14.73 13.63 3.07
C LEU A 167 15.04 14.88 3.89
N ASP A 168 14.45 15.01 5.08
CA ASP A 168 15.01 15.93 6.06
C ASP A 168 16.37 15.34 6.49
N ASP A 169 17.45 15.94 5.99
CA ASP A 169 18.80 15.67 6.49
C ASP A 169 18.86 16.18 7.94
N PRO A 170 19.15 15.35 8.95
CA PRO A 170 19.32 15.83 10.33
C PRO A 170 20.50 16.81 10.50
N GLY A 171 21.27 17.09 9.45
CA GLY A 171 22.39 18.03 9.42
C GLY A 171 22.07 19.48 9.00
N ASP A 172 20.83 19.84 8.67
CA ASP A 172 20.47 21.19 8.19
C ASP A 172 19.97 22.17 9.29
N THR A 173 20.26 21.87 10.57
CA THR A 173 20.12 22.81 11.71
C THR A 173 21.43 23.08 12.43
#